data_AF-A0A1M5JK63-F1
#
_entry.id   AF-A0A1M5JK63-F1
#
_cell.length_a   1.000
_cell.length_b   1.000
_cell.length_c   1.000
_cell.angle_alpha   90.00
_cell.angle_beta   90.00
_cell.angle_gamma   90.00
#
_symmetry.space_group_name_H-M   'P 1'
#
loop_
_entity.id
_entity.type
_entity.pdbx_description
1 polymer ?
#
loop_
_entity_poly.entity_id
_entity_poly.type
_entity_poly.pdbx_seq_one_letter_code
_entity_poly.pdbx_strand_id
1 'polypeptide(L)' 'MFEFKLNKNGTADDALKQIDDKGYLIPYTANQALDGMPKRLFKIGVSFDAERRTLGEWKVAEE' A
#
# COMPACT_ATOMS: atom_id res chain seq x y z
N MET A 1 -1.44 -0.60 -4.96
CA MET A 1 -0.42 -1.48 -4.38
C MET A 1 -0.82 -1.82 -2.96
N PHE A 2 -0.67 -3.08 -2.56
CA PHE A 2 -0.91 -3.53 -1.19
C PHE A 2 0.39 -4.02 -0.59
N GLU A 3 0.67 -3.64 0.66
CA GLU A 3 1.81 -4.11 1.43
C GLU A 3 1.36 -4.50 2.84
N PHE A 4 1.87 -5.63 3.34
CA PHE A 4 1.43 -6.22 4.61
C PHE A 4 2.60 -6.31 5.58
N LYS A 5 2.46 -5.70 6.76
CA LYS A 5 3.38 -5.94 7.87
C LYS A 5 2.92 -7.12 8.69
N LEU A 6 3.64 -8.22 8.57
CA LEU A 6 3.36 -9.48 9.29
C LEU A 6 4.03 -9.55 10.66
N ASN A 7 4.90 -8.59 11.01
CA ASN A 7 5.51 -8.53 12.33
C ASN A 7 4.57 -7.90 13.35
N LYS A 8 4.64 -8.34 14.61
CA LYS A 8 3.75 -7.90 15.70
C LYS A 8 3.75 -6.38 15.94
N ASN A 9 4.84 -5.71 15.59
CA ASN A 9 5.02 -4.27 15.82
C ASN A 9 4.90 -3.44 14.54
N GLY A 10 4.62 -4.06 13.39
CA GLY A 10 4.50 -3.32 12.14
C GLY A 10 3.14 -2.69 11.99
N THR A 11 3.14 -1.44 11.57
CA THR A 11 1.94 -0.62 11.39
C THR A 11 1.53 -0.52 9.93
N ALA A 12 0.31 -0.03 9.69
CA ALA A 12 -0.13 0.32 8.35
C ALA A 12 0.75 1.43 7.72
N ASP A 13 1.25 2.38 8.52
CA ASP A 13 2.17 3.42 8.04
C ASP A 13 3.53 2.86 7.63
N ASP A 14 4.07 1.87 8.36
CA ASP A 14 5.31 1.21 7.98
C ASP A 14 5.17 0.47 6.63
N ALA A 15 3.98 -0.06 6.33
CA ALA A 15 3.66 -0.67 5.04
C ALA A 15 3.58 0.38 3.93
N LEU A 16 2.89 1.50 4.16
CA LEU A 16 2.85 2.61 3.21
C LEU A 16 4.25 3.15 2.92
N LYS A 17 5.06 3.38 3.96
CA LYS A 17 6.45 3.81 3.83
C LYS A 17 7.29 2.82 3.04
N GLN A 18 7.08 1.52 3.20
CA GLN A 18 7.79 0.51 2.43
C GLN A 18 7.42 0.55 0.93
N ILE A 19 6.15 0.82 0.59
CA ILE A 19 5.74 1.01 -0.81
C ILE A 19 6.50 2.19 -1.44
N ASP A 20 6.63 3.29 -0.70
CA ASP A 20 7.32 4.50 -1.15
C ASP A 20 8.83 4.29 -1.28
N ASP A 21 9.46 3.75 -0.23
CA ASP A 21 10.91 3.51 -0.19
C ASP A 21 11.38 2.54 -1.28
N LYS A 22 10.51 1.60 -1.66
CA LYS A 22 10.81 0.63 -2.74
C LYS A 22 10.44 1.14 -4.12
N GLY A 23 9.70 2.25 -4.21
CA GLY A 23 9.30 2.84 -5.49
C GLY A 23 8.40 1.93 -6.32
N TYR A 24 7.60 1.07 -5.69
CA TYR A 24 6.80 0.07 -6.41
C TYR A 24 5.77 0.69 -7.37
N LEU A 25 5.37 1.94 -7.14
CA LEU A 25 4.44 2.65 -8.01
C LEU A 25 5.11 3.33 -9.22
N ILE A 26 6.43 3.49 -9.25
CA ILE A 26 7.16 4.17 -10.34
C ILE A 26 6.84 3.59 -11.72
N PRO A 27 6.79 2.26 -11.94
CA PRO A 27 6.45 1.70 -13.25
C PRO A 27 5.02 2.00 -13.72
N TYR A 28 4.15 2.45 -12.82
CA TYR A 28 2.74 2.68 -13.09
C TYR A 28 2.39 4.15 -13.33
N THR A 29 3.29 5.09 -13.02
CA THR A 29 3.04 6.54 -13.13
C THR A 29 2.85 7.01 -14.57
N ALA A 30 3.46 6.34 -15.54
CA ALA A 30 3.36 6.68 -16.96
C ALA A 30 2.15 6.04 -17.67
N ASN A 31 1.36 5.21 -16.98
CA ASN A 31 0.26 4.49 -17.61
C ASN A 31 -1.03 5.33 -17.67
N GLN A 32 -1.66 5.37 -18.83
CA GLN A 32 -2.99 5.96 -19.02
C GLN A 32 -4.11 4.92 -18.79
N ALA A 33 -5.25 5.39 -18.28
CA ALA A 33 -6.49 4.64 -18.24
C ALA A 33 -7.13 4.59 -19.64
N LEU A 34 -8.15 3.74 -19.81
CA LEU A 34 -8.83 3.51 -21.09
C LEU A 34 -9.50 4.78 -21.66
N ASP A 35 -9.78 5.76 -20.79
CA ASP A 35 -10.34 7.07 -21.12
C ASP A 35 -9.27 8.12 -21.50
N GLY A 36 -7.99 7.73 -21.55
CA GLY A 36 -6.88 8.62 -21.86
C GLY A 36 -6.38 9.46 -20.68
N MET A 37 -6.98 9.34 -19.49
CA MET A 37 -6.54 10.06 -18.28
C MET A 37 -5.40 9.32 -17.59
N PRO A 38 -4.56 9.99 -16.78
CA PRO A 38 -3.58 9.30 -15.92
C PRO A 38 -4.28 8.29 -15.01
N LYS A 39 -3.71 7.10 -14.83
CA LYS A 39 -4.24 6.14 -13.87
C LYS A 39 -4.08 6.69 -12.45
N ARG A 40 -5.17 6.67 -11.67
CA ARG A 40 -5.08 6.89 -10.23
C ARG A 40 -4.39 5.71 -9.58
N LEU A 41 -3.37 5.98 -8.79
CA LEU A 41 -2.63 4.97 -8.05
C LEU A 41 -2.98 5.09 -6.57
N PHE A 42 -3.29 3.95 -5.97
CA PHE A 42 -3.58 3.85 -4.54
C PHE A 42 -2.54 2.96 -3.88
N LYS A 43 -2.07 3.38 -2.71
CA LYS A 43 -1.23 2.62 -1.79
C LYS A 43 -2.08 2.18 -0.61
N ILE A 44 -1.98 0.92 -0.25
CA ILE A 44 -2.74 0.35 0.86
C ILE A 44 -1.75 -0.37 1.76
N GLY A 45 -1.55 0.19 2.95
CA GLY A 45 -0.72 -0.39 3.98
C GLY A 45 -1.57 -1.12 5.00
N VAL A 46 -1.20 -2.35 5.35
CA VAL A 46 -1.99 -3.22 6.23
C VAL A 46 -1.09 -3.76 7.34
N SER A 47 -1.55 -3.64 8.57
CA SER A 47 -0.94 -4.29 9.74
C SER A 47 -1.55 -5.68 9.98
N PHE A 48 -0.81 -6.58 10.62
CA PHE A 48 -1.30 -7.91 11.00
C PHE A 48 -1.67 -7.96 12.48
N ASP A 49 -2.90 -8.38 12.78
CA ASP A 49 -3.34 -8.65 14.15
C ASP A 49 -2.96 -10.09 14.52
N ALA A 50 -1.86 -10.22 15.27
CA ALA A 50 -1.32 -11.52 15.68
C ALA A 50 -2.19 -12.24 16.72
N GLU A 51 -2.99 -11.51 17.51
CA GLU A 51 -3.87 -12.10 18.53
C GLU A 51 -5.09 -12.75 17.89
N ARG A 52 -5.71 -12.03 16.96
CA ARG A 52 -6.88 -12.51 16.20
C ARG A 52 -6.49 -13.40 15.02
N ARG A 53 -5.21 -13.37 14.62
CA ARG A 53 -4.67 -14.03 13.41
C ARG A 53 -5.37 -13.55 12.14
N THR A 54 -5.64 -12.24 12.07
CA THR A 54 -6.33 -11.60 10.95
C THR A 54 -5.62 -10.32 10.53
N LEU A 55 -6.17 -9.62 9.54
CA LEU A 55 -5.76 -8.25 9.24
C LEU A 55 -6.11 -7.35 10.44
N GLY A 56 -5.20 -6.45 10.77
CA GLY A 56 -5.39 -5.37 11.74
C GLY A 56 -5.88 -4.10 11.06
N GLU A 57 -5.34 -2.95 11.46
CA GLU A 57 -5.58 -1.66 10.81
C GLU A 57 -5.04 -1.67 9.37
N TRP A 58 -5.80 -1.04 8.46
CA TRP A 58 -5.31 -0.68 7.12
C TRP A 58 -5.54 0.81 6.84
N LYS A 59 -4.66 1.37 6.01
CA LYS A 59 -4.73 2.75 5.54
C LYS A 59 -4.64 2.80 4.03
N VAL A 60 -5.37 3.73 3.43
CA VAL A 60 -5.34 4.01 2.00
C VAL A 60 -4.75 5.41 1.79
N ALA A 61 -3.79 5.51 0.88
CA ALA A 61 -3.22 6.78 0.42
C ALA A 61 -3.27 6.84 -1.10
N GLU A 62 -3.59 8.02 -1.64
CA GLU A 62 -3.54 8.31 -3.08
C GLU A 62 -2.17 8.91 -3.43
N GLU A 63 -1.66 8.58 -4.62
CA GLU A 63 -0.40 9.08 -5.19
C GLU A 63 -0.63 10.26 -6.14
#